data_AF-A0A2P8CJ76-F1
#
_entry.id   AF-A0A2P8CJ76-F1
#
_cell.length_a   1.000
_cell.length_b   1.000
_cell.length_c   1.000
_cell.angle_alpha   90.00
_cell.angle_beta   90.00
_cell.angle_gamma   90.00
#
_symmetry.space_group_name_H-M   'P 1'
#
loop_
_entity.id
_entity.type
_entity.pdbx_description
1 polymer ?
#
loop_
_entity_poly.entity_id
_entity_poly.type
_entity_poly.pdbx_seq_one_letter_code
_entity_poly.pdbx_strand_id
1 'polypeptide(L)'
;MVARPPERILEQVAKKQGKGAETRRKLAVNKENNWLLAITLNSFSKFAENQKLSDLETVVVQAFQRNGFSDEEIKKHGELGEQIPQDMRNAIFPEKFARLDVKSSYSMNDMRRDAEGIVRTFRARPNVTNVDVSAIHAKRATLRDFPRIKNSVLREHASEALVVVEPDAAPAPRAAAAGQYTIKATRFKCIERAGDSIFNRSNEAYWIFGSLGGGTPVTTRSPIFEGVDSGESRTFSATAGCIWGQNCVAQALPEGEVASLVQLWEHDEGKPDQIKAGVAAAFAAAAGILAATGVAAWVGAVVVGVGAVVQWLLGFLDDDHIADQTFVFSSAVLQKQIPNAGQALPPVVRKFTDGDADYDLTIQVTHVS
;
A
#
# COMPACT_ATOMS: atom_id res chain seq x y z
N MET A 1 -12.79 1.20 -23.72
CA MET A 1 -13.74 2.27 -24.03
C MET A 1 -13.04 3.59 -23.74
N VAL A 2 -13.72 4.74 -23.71
CA VAL A 2 -13.09 6.01 -23.30
C VAL A 2 -13.09 6.07 -21.78
N ALA A 3 -11.94 6.39 -21.16
CA ALA A 3 -11.83 6.55 -19.71
C ALA A 3 -12.93 7.49 -19.18
N ARG A 4 -13.57 7.11 -18.06
CA ARG A 4 -14.66 7.87 -17.45
C ARG A 4 -14.17 9.27 -17.08
N PRO A 5 -14.97 10.31 -17.35
CA PRO A 5 -14.62 11.65 -16.91
C PRO A 5 -14.57 11.67 -15.36
N PRO A 6 -13.55 12.29 -14.75
CA PRO A 6 -13.36 12.31 -13.30
C PRO A 6 -14.57 12.81 -12.48
N GLU A 7 -15.36 13.70 -13.04
CA GLU A 7 -16.58 14.23 -12.44
C GLU A 7 -17.62 13.11 -12.23
N ARG A 8 -17.72 12.19 -13.20
CA ARG A 8 -18.63 11.03 -13.12
C ARG A 8 -18.18 10.02 -12.07
N ILE A 9 -16.88 9.86 -11.90
CA ILE A 9 -16.32 8.99 -10.86
C ILE A 9 -16.67 9.55 -9.49
N LEU A 10 -16.40 10.83 -9.26
CA LEU A 10 -16.74 11.49 -8.00
C LEU A 10 -18.25 11.42 -7.72
N GLU A 11 -19.08 11.66 -8.73
CA GLU A 11 -20.53 11.51 -8.65
C GLU A 11 -20.93 10.07 -8.26
N GLN A 12 -20.33 9.04 -8.85
CA GLN A 12 -20.59 7.64 -8.51
C GLN A 12 -20.17 7.31 -7.07
N VAL A 13 -19.04 7.82 -6.59
CA VAL A 13 -18.60 7.65 -5.20
C VAL A 13 -19.58 8.36 -4.26
N ALA A 14 -19.98 9.60 -4.57
CA ALA A 14 -20.93 10.38 -3.78
C ALA A 14 -22.33 9.72 -3.73
N LYS A 15 -22.81 9.18 -4.86
CA LYS A 15 -24.11 8.50 -4.98
C LYS A 15 -24.11 7.03 -4.58
N LYS A 16 -22.95 6.45 -4.27
CA LYS A 16 -22.76 5.01 -3.97
C LYS A 16 -23.26 4.11 -5.12
N GLN A 17 -22.81 4.37 -6.35
CA GLN A 17 -23.21 3.61 -7.54
C GLN A 17 -22.04 2.90 -8.21
N GLY A 18 -22.27 1.66 -8.68
CA GLY A 18 -21.28 0.85 -9.42
C GLY A 18 -19.92 0.77 -8.71
N LYS A 19 -18.82 0.87 -9.48
CA LYS A 19 -17.44 0.91 -8.97
C LYS A 19 -17.24 2.02 -7.92
N GLY A 20 -17.96 3.14 -8.01
CA GLY A 20 -17.89 4.21 -7.00
C GLY A 20 -18.44 3.83 -5.62
N ALA A 21 -19.44 2.94 -5.56
CA ALA A 21 -19.94 2.39 -4.29
C ALA A 21 -18.87 1.58 -3.57
N GLU A 22 -18.13 0.78 -4.34
CA GLU A 22 -17.06 -0.08 -3.87
C GLU A 22 -15.86 0.74 -3.39
N THR A 23 -15.39 1.72 -4.18
CA THR A 23 -14.34 2.66 -3.77
C THR A 23 -14.74 3.37 -2.48
N ARG A 24 -15.99 3.88 -2.39
CA ARG A 24 -16.48 4.53 -1.16
C ARG A 24 -16.48 3.58 0.03
N ARG A 25 -16.92 2.34 -0.15
CA ARG A 25 -16.90 1.32 0.91
C ARG A 25 -15.48 1.09 1.39
N LYS A 26 -14.54 0.80 0.48
CA LYS A 26 -13.13 0.54 0.79
C LYS A 26 -12.49 1.74 1.51
N LEU A 27 -12.78 2.97 1.10
CA LEU A 27 -12.30 4.16 1.80
C LEU A 27 -12.96 4.31 3.19
N ALA A 28 -14.27 4.13 3.31
CA ALA A 28 -14.98 4.33 4.59
C ALA A 28 -14.59 3.29 5.66
N VAL A 29 -14.48 2.01 5.32
CA VAL A 29 -14.06 0.96 6.26
C VAL A 29 -12.58 1.08 6.65
N ASN A 30 -11.77 1.73 5.80
CA ASN A 30 -10.36 2.01 6.05
C ASN A 30 -10.11 3.49 6.41
N LYS A 31 -11.12 4.21 6.91
CA LYS A 31 -11.08 5.65 7.22
C LYS A 31 -9.78 6.09 7.90
N GLU A 32 -9.33 5.36 8.91
CA GLU A 32 -8.13 5.71 9.69
C GLU A 32 -6.81 5.65 8.90
N ASN A 33 -6.77 4.94 7.77
CA ASN A 33 -5.60 4.88 6.88
C ASN A 33 -5.54 6.04 5.89
N ASN A 34 -6.66 6.73 5.68
CA ASN A 34 -6.79 7.67 4.57
C ASN A 34 -6.21 9.05 4.90
N TRP A 35 -5.40 9.17 5.96
CA TRP A 35 -4.72 10.41 6.34
C TRP A 35 -3.77 10.87 5.23
N LEU A 36 -3.01 9.96 4.59
CA LEU A 36 -2.08 10.33 3.52
C LEU A 36 -2.84 10.81 2.29
N LEU A 37 -3.93 10.11 1.93
CA LEU A 37 -4.83 10.55 0.88
C LEU A 37 -5.38 11.95 1.14
N ALA A 38 -5.89 12.22 2.34
CA ALA A 38 -6.41 13.55 2.69
C ALA A 38 -5.35 14.65 2.56
N ILE A 39 -4.12 14.40 3.02
CA ILE A 39 -2.98 15.31 2.85
C ILE A 39 -2.64 15.51 1.37
N THR A 40 -2.61 14.42 0.59
CA THR A 40 -2.32 14.49 -0.85
C THR A 40 -3.35 15.34 -1.59
N LEU A 41 -4.63 15.10 -1.36
CA LEU A 41 -5.69 15.92 -1.97
C LEU A 41 -5.57 17.37 -1.55
N ASN A 42 -5.40 17.66 -0.26
CA ASN A 42 -5.19 19.02 0.22
C ASN A 42 -3.99 19.72 -0.45
N SER A 43 -2.87 19.00 -0.58
CA SER A 43 -1.66 19.51 -1.23
C SER A 43 -1.91 19.84 -2.70
N PHE A 44 -2.68 19.00 -3.38
CA PHE A 44 -3.05 19.20 -4.78
C PHE A 44 -4.04 20.35 -4.96
N SER A 45 -5.02 20.49 -4.07
CA SER A 45 -5.98 21.60 -4.10
C SER A 45 -5.27 22.94 -3.92
N LYS A 46 -4.32 23.01 -2.98
CA LYS A 46 -3.48 24.21 -2.80
C LYS A 46 -2.61 24.50 -4.02
N PHE A 47 -2.05 23.46 -4.64
CA PHE A 47 -1.27 23.60 -5.87
C PHE A 47 -2.13 24.10 -7.05
N ALA A 48 -3.38 23.64 -7.16
CA ALA A 48 -4.35 24.11 -8.16
C ALA A 48 -4.67 25.60 -8.02
N GLU A 49 -4.85 26.05 -6.79
CA GLU A 49 -5.12 27.46 -6.48
C GLU A 49 -3.86 28.35 -6.44
N ASN A 50 -2.67 27.79 -6.74
CA ASN A 50 -1.38 28.48 -6.60
C ASN A 50 -1.14 29.04 -5.18
N GLN A 51 -1.69 28.39 -4.15
CA GLN A 51 -1.46 28.72 -2.75
C GLN A 51 -0.04 28.34 -2.35
N LYS A 52 0.46 28.98 -1.29
CA LYS A 52 1.75 28.62 -0.71
C LYS A 52 1.66 27.21 -0.08
N LEU A 53 2.49 26.30 -0.58
CA LEU A 53 2.66 24.96 -0.02
C LEU A 53 3.55 24.99 1.22
N SER A 54 3.24 24.15 2.20
CA SER A 54 4.12 23.80 3.30
C SER A 54 5.32 22.97 2.81
N ASP A 55 6.26 22.68 3.70
CA ASP A 55 7.39 21.76 3.41
C ASP A 55 6.91 20.34 3.06
N LEU A 56 5.95 19.81 3.81
CA LEU A 56 5.36 18.49 3.54
C LEU A 56 4.56 18.50 2.24
N GLU A 57 3.70 19.49 2.03
CA GLU A 57 2.87 19.60 0.82
C GLU A 57 3.74 19.71 -0.43
N THR A 58 4.87 20.42 -0.35
CA THR A 58 5.87 20.51 -1.42
C THR A 58 6.46 19.13 -1.75
N VAL A 59 6.83 18.35 -0.72
CA VAL A 59 7.36 16.98 -0.91
C VAL A 59 6.34 16.10 -1.62
N VAL A 60 5.06 16.20 -1.25
CA VAL A 60 3.99 15.43 -1.89
C VAL A 60 3.83 15.81 -3.35
N VAL A 61 3.67 17.10 -3.69
CA VAL A 61 3.50 17.54 -5.09
C VAL A 61 4.71 17.15 -5.94
N GLN A 62 5.93 17.39 -5.45
CA GLN A 62 7.15 17.06 -6.19
C GLN A 62 7.31 15.55 -6.41
N ALA A 63 6.87 14.72 -5.46
CA ALA A 63 6.91 13.27 -5.62
C ALA A 63 6.06 12.81 -6.82
N PHE A 64 4.87 13.40 -7.01
CA PHE A 64 4.01 13.10 -8.16
C PHE A 64 4.59 13.61 -9.47
N GLN A 65 5.07 14.86 -9.50
CA GLN A 65 5.72 15.44 -10.69
C GLN A 65 6.92 14.59 -11.16
N ARG A 66 7.79 14.16 -10.23
CA ARG A 66 8.95 13.32 -10.55
C ARG A 66 8.60 11.91 -11.03
N ASN A 67 7.37 11.46 -10.78
CA ASN A 67 6.85 10.17 -11.22
C ASN A 67 5.92 10.30 -12.44
N GLY A 68 5.99 11.44 -13.16
CA GLY A 68 5.40 11.59 -14.49
C GLY A 68 3.99 12.16 -14.51
N PHE A 69 3.44 12.59 -13.37
CA PHE A 69 2.18 13.33 -13.35
C PHE A 69 2.41 14.76 -13.82
N SER A 70 1.58 15.22 -14.76
CA SER A 70 1.61 16.61 -15.20
C SER A 70 1.01 17.54 -14.14
N ASP A 71 1.33 18.83 -14.23
CA ASP A 71 0.73 19.83 -13.35
C ASP A 71 -0.79 19.84 -13.51
N GLU A 72 -1.30 19.72 -14.75
CA GLU A 72 -2.73 19.65 -15.03
C GLU A 72 -3.40 18.44 -14.36
N GLU A 73 -2.77 17.26 -14.39
CA GLU A 73 -3.27 16.06 -13.73
C GLU A 73 -3.34 16.25 -12.20
N ILE A 74 -2.27 16.80 -11.61
CA ILE A 74 -2.21 17.10 -10.17
C ILE A 74 -3.32 18.09 -9.78
N LYS A 75 -3.46 19.19 -10.54
CA LYS A 75 -4.48 20.21 -10.29
C LYS A 75 -5.88 19.62 -10.38
N LYS A 76 -6.15 18.79 -11.39
CA LYS A 76 -7.43 18.12 -11.56
C LYS A 76 -7.80 17.26 -10.35
N HIS A 77 -6.85 16.49 -9.80
CA HIS A 77 -7.09 15.72 -8.58
C HIS A 77 -7.36 16.61 -7.36
N GLY A 78 -6.69 17.76 -7.25
CA GLY A 78 -6.96 18.77 -6.22
C GLY A 78 -8.37 19.36 -6.31
N GLU A 79 -8.78 19.79 -7.50
CA GLU A 79 -10.12 20.32 -7.77
C GLU A 79 -11.22 19.30 -7.43
N LEU A 80 -11.01 18.03 -7.74
CA LEU A 80 -11.92 16.94 -7.39
C LEU A 80 -11.97 16.70 -5.88
N GLY A 81 -10.84 16.83 -5.19
CA GLY A 81 -10.76 16.73 -3.74
C GLY A 81 -11.60 17.80 -3.02
N GLU A 82 -11.63 19.02 -3.56
CA GLU A 82 -12.45 20.13 -3.04
C GLU A 82 -13.95 19.92 -3.29
N GLN A 83 -14.30 19.18 -4.35
CA GLN A 83 -15.69 18.85 -4.66
C GLN A 83 -16.26 17.74 -3.75
N ILE A 84 -15.45 17.06 -2.92
CA ILE A 84 -15.93 16.05 -1.98
C ILE A 84 -16.74 16.75 -0.87
N PRO A 85 -18.05 16.45 -0.72
CA PRO A 85 -18.87 17.02 0.35
C PRO A 85 -18.31 16.73 1.76
N GLN A 86 -18.48 17.67 2.70
CA GLN A 86 -17.88 17.54 4.04
C GLN A 86 -18.37 16.30 4.82
N ASP A 87 -19.64 15.92 4.67
CA ASP A 87 -20.19 14.70 5.26
C ASP A 87 -19.49 13.45 4.72
N MET A 88 -19.17 13.45 3.41
CA MET A 88 -18.39 12.40 2.79
C MET A 88 -16.93 12.41 3.25
N ARG A 89 -16.28 13.58 3.35
CA ARG A 89 -14.93 13.72 3.93
C ARG A 89 -14.89 13.13 5.35
N ASN A 90 -15.87 13.44 6.18
CA ASN A 90 -16.00 12.91 7.54
C ASN A 90 -16.23 11.39 7.58
N ALA A 91 -16.82 10.82 6.53
CA ALA A 91 -17.04 9.38 6.42
C ALA A 91 -15.78 8.62 5.98
N ILE A 92 -14.91 9.24 5.17
CA ILE A 92 -13.76 8.56 4.56
C ILE A 92 -12.39 8.98 5.11
N PHE A 93 -12.26 10.12 5.80
CA PHE A 93 -10.98 10.59 6.36
C PHE A 93 -11.02 10.63 7.88
N PRO A 94 -9.90 10.38 8.58
CA PRO A 94 -9.86 10.56 10.03
C PRO A 94 -10.23 12.01 10.37
N GLU A 95 -10.88 12.22 11.51
CA GLU A 95 -11.57 13.47 11.82
C GLU A 95 -10.72 14.73 11.63
N LYS A 96 -9.45 14.68 12.07
CA LYS A 96 -8.51 15.78 11.91
C LYS A 96 -8.24 16.13 10.45
N PHE A 97 -8.07 15.12 9.61
CA PHE A 97 -7.72 15.27 8.19
C PHE A 97 -8.94 15.57 7.31
N ALA A 98 -10.14 15.16 7.74
CA ALA A 98 -11.39 15.48 7.05
C ALA A 98 -11.66 16.99 6.96
N ARG A 99 -11.07 17.77 7.87
CA ARG A 99 -11.23 19.23 7.98
C ARG A 99 -10.14 20.02 7.24
N LEU A 100 -9.15 19.37 6.63
CA LEU A 100 -8.17 20.06 5.81
C LEU A 100 -8.86 20.74 4.63
N ASP A 101 -8.48 21.97 4.35
CA ASP A 101 -8.93 22.77 3.22
C ASP A 101 -7.75 23.58 2.63
N VAL A 102 -7.97 24.23 1.48
CA VAL A 102 -6.96 25.04 0.79
C VAL A 102 -6.32 26.16 1.63
N LYS A 103 -7.00 26.59 2.71
CA LYS A 103 -6.49 27.62 3.64
C LYS A 103 -5.64 27.01 4.74
N SER A 104 -5.85 25.74 5.04
CA SER A 104 -5.10 24.97 6.02
C SER A 104 -3.68 24.69 5.50
N SER A 105 -2.72 24.65 6.42
CA SER A 105 -1.36 24.23 6.13
C SER A 105 -1.05 23.03 6.99
N TYR A 106 -0.54 21.96 6.39
CA TYR A 106 -0.07 20.78 7.12
C TYR A 106 1.41 20.54 6.79
N SER A 107 2.28 20.83 7.76
CA SER A 107 3.74 20.79 7.63
C SER A 107 4.35 19.48 8.13
N MET A 108 5.65 19.30 7.92
CA MET A 108 6.40 18.16 8.50
C MET A 108 6.39 18.19 10.03
N ASN A 109 6.35 19.38 10.64
CA ASN A 109 6.25 19.51 12.08
C ASN A 109 4.88 19.07 12.61
N ASP A 110 3.80 19.30 11.85
CA ASP A 110 2.47 18.80 12.21
C ASP A 110 2.44 17.28 12.13
N MET A 111 2.99 16.73 11.04
CA MET A 111 3.14 15.30 10.84
C MET A 111 3.92 14.61 11.96
N ARG A 112 5.05 15.19 12.39
CA ARG A 112 5.84 14.63 13.50
C ARG A 112 5.06 14.59 14.81
N ARG A 113 4.20 15.58 15.07
CA ARG A 113 3.35 15.58 16.28
C ARG A 113 2.23 14.55 16.20
N ASP A 114 1.70 14.28 15.01
CA ASP A 114 0.60 13.34 14.81
C ASP A 114 1.05 11.88 14.67
N ALA A 115 2.36 11.66 14.54
CA ALA A 115 3.02 10.37 14.33
C ALA A 115 2.50 9.24 15.17
N GLU A 116 2.68 9.39 16.48
CA GLU A 116 2.38 8.35 17.44
C GLU A 116 0.88 8.05 17.44
N GLY A 117 0.05 9.08 17.24
CA GLY A 117 -1.39 8.95 17.10
C GLY A 117 -1.76 8.10 15.89
N ILE A 118 -1.19 8.40 14.73
CA ILE A 118 -1.43 7.65 13.48
C ILE A 118 -0.99 6.19 13.62
N VAL A 119 0.22 5.94 14.13
CA VAL A 119 0.74 4.57 14.32
C VAL A 119 -0.12 3.79 15.30
N ARG A 120 -0.52 4.40 16.42
CA ARG A 120 -1.39 3.77 17.42
C ARG A 120 -2.74 3.39 16.83
N THR A 121 -3.37 4.31 16.11
CA THR A 121 -4.67 4.04 15.47
C THR A 121 -4.54 2.96 14.41
N PHE A 122 -3.50 3.00 13.59
CA PHE A 122 -3.21 1.96 12.59
C PHE A 122 -3.09 0.57 13.23
N ARG A 123 -2.26 0.43 14.27
CA ARG A 123 -2.03 -0.87 14.93
C ARG A 123 -3.27 -1.43 15.63
N ALA A 124 -4.22 -0.59 16.02
CA ALA A 124 -5.44 -1.01 16.72
C ALA A 124 -6.54 -1.55 15.79
N ARG A 125 -6.32 -1.58 14.47
CA ARG A 125 -7.36 -1.92 13.49
C ARG A 125 -7.65 -3.43 13.44
N PRO A 126 -8.90 -3.82 13.14
CA PRO A 126 -9.30 -5.23 13.11
C PRO A 126 -8.67 -6.03 11.98
N ASN A 127 -8.16 -5.37 10.93
CA ASN A 127 -7.46 -6.01 9.81
C ASN A 127 -5.92 -5.90 9.91
N VAL A 128 -5.39 -5.60 11.10
CA VAL A 128 -3.95 -5.53 11.38
C VAL A 128 -3.56 -6.59 12.39
N THR A 129 -2.62 -7.45 12.00
CA THR A 129 -2.01 -8.45 12.89
C THR A 129 -0.66 -7.94 13.36
N ASN A 130 -0.53 -7.64 14.65
CA ASN A 130 0.74 -7.23 15.27
C ASN A 130 1.41 -8.46 15.91
N VAL A 131 2.51 -8.94 15.33
CA VAL A 131 3.29 -10.07 15.84
C VAL A 131 4.35 -9.54 16.81
N ASP A 132 4.22 -9.88 18.09
CA ASP A 132 5.22 -9.58 19.11
C ASP A 132 6.38 -10.58 19.01
N VAL A 133 7.37 -10.23 18.19
CA VAL A 133 8.56 -11.07 17.96
C VAL A 133 9.37 -11.25 19.23
N SER A 134 9.44 -10.23 20.09
CA SER A 134 10.16 -10.31 21.37
C SER A 134 9.51 -11.31 22.32
N ALA A 135 8.17 -11.34 22.39
CA ALA A 135 7.46 -12.35 23.17
C ALA A 135 7.69 -13.77 22.62
N ILE A 136 7.74 -13.95 21.30
CA ILE A 136 8.07 -15.24 20.68
C ILE A 136 9.49 -15.68 21.04
N HIS A 137 10.49 -14.80 20.88
CA HIS A 137 11.87 -15.10 21.24
C HIS A 137 12.04 -15.40 22.74
N ALA A 138 11.32 -14.67 23.59
CA ALA A 138 11.27 -14.91 25.02
C ALA A 138 10.42 -16.14 25.42
N LYS A 139 9.87 -16.90 24.46
CA LYS A 139 8.97 -18.05 24.66
C LYS A 139 7.73 -17.71 25.51
N ARG A 140 7.30 -16.45 25.52
CA ARG A 140 6.07 -15.97 26.17
C ARG A 140 4.85 -16.02 25.23
N ALA A 141 5.09 -16.15 23.93
CA ALA A 141 4.07 -16.31 22.90
C ALA A 141 4.57 -17.25 21.80
N THR A 142 3.68 -17.65 20.92
CA THR A 142 3.90 -18.47 19.72
C THR A 142 3.21 -17.82 18.53
N LEU A 143 3.54 -18.24 17.30
CA LEU A 143 2.85 -17.75 16.11
C LEU A 143 1.33 -18.02 16.13
N ARG A 144 0.85 -19.01 16.91
CA ARG A 144 -0.57 -19.31 17.04
C ARG A 144 -1.34 -18.25 17.83
N ASP A 145 -0.65 -17.46 18.65
CA ASP A 145 -1.23 -16.37 19.44
C ASP A 145 -1.50 -15.13 18.58
N PHE A 146 -1.03 -15.12 17.33
CA PHE A 146 -1.25 -14.08 16.33
C PHE A 146 -2.04 -14.64 15.14
N PRO A 147 -3.34 -14.97 15.33
CA PRO A 147 -4.13 -15.64 14.30
C PRO A 147 -4.28 -14.75 13.07
N ARG A 148 -4.39 -15.38 11.90
CA ARG A 148 -4.69 -14.69 10.64
C ARG A 148 -6.02 -13.94 10.75
N ILE A 149 -6.11 -12.83 10.03
CA ILE A 149 -7.35 -12.06 9.91
C ILE A 149 -8.45 -12.95 9.30
N LYS A 150 -9.66 -12.89 9.89
CA LYS A 150 -10.81 -13.66 9.42
C LYS A 150 -11.20 -13.23 8.00
N ASN A 151 -11.63 -14.17 7.16
CA ASN A 151 -12.08 -13.88 5.80
C ASN A 151 -13.17 -12.80 5.73
N SER A 152 -14.09 -12.75 6.71
CA SER A 152 -15.13 -11.71 6.76
C SER A 152 -14.55 -10.30 6.86
N VAL A 153 -13.49 -10.14 7.67
CA VAL A 153 -12.78 -8.85 7.81
C VAL A 153 -12.00 -8.54 6.54
N LEU A 154 -11.38 -9.53 5.89
CA LEU A 154 -10.69 -9.32 4.61
C LEU A 154 -11.65 -8.84 3.52
N ARG A 155 -12.82 -9.48 3.37
CA ARG A 155 -13.85 -9.07 2.39
C ARG A 155 -14.37 -7.67 2.68
N GLU A 156 -14.64 -7.36 3.96
CA GLU A 156 -15.12 -6.04 4.37
C GLU A 156 -14.09 -4.93 4.09
N HIS A 157 -12.82 -5.16 4.41
CA HIS A 157 -11.77 -4.16 4.32
C HIS A 157 -11.03 -4.12 2.99
N ALA A 158 -11.10 -5.20 2.19
CA ALA A 158 -10.26 -5.47 1.03
C ALA A 158 -8.77 -5.18 1.28
N SER A 159 -8.34 -5.31 2.53
CA SER A 159 -6.98 -5.01 2.97
C SER A 159 -6.60 -5.79 4.22
N GLU A 160 -5.34 -6.20 4.30
CA GLU A 160 -4.72 -6.80 5.48
C GLU A 160 -3.39 -6.12 5.76
N ALA A 161 -3.03 -5.92 7.04
CA ALA A 161 -1.65 -5.64 7.39
C ALA A 161 -1.08 -6.66 8.38
N LEU A 162 0.16 -7.09 8.13
CA LEU A 162 0.94 -7.91 9.07
C LEU A 162 2.16 -7.10 9.51
N VAL A 163 2.28 -6.85 10.81
CA VAL A 163 3.38 -6.09 11.39
C VAL A 163 4.22 -7.02 12.26
N VAL A 164 5.44 -7.33 11.80
CA VAL A 164 6.38 -8.25 12.46
C VAL A 164 7.61 -7.46 12.90
N VAL A 165 7.48 -6.73 14.00
CA VAL A 165 8.51 -5.81 14.49
C VAL A 165 8.92 -6.19 15.91
N GLU A 166 10.19 -5.95 16.24
CA GLU A 166 10.74 -6.09 17.59
C GLU A 166 10.74 -4.69 18.23
N PRO A 167 9.90 -4.42 19.25
CA PRO A 167 9.61 -3.04 19.72
C PRO A 167 10.82 -2.25 20.18
N ASP A 168 11.89 -2.92 20.63
CA ASP A 168 13.04 -2.31 21.30
C ASP A 168 14.37 -2.96 20.89
N ALA A 169 14.50 -3.43 19.64
CA ALA A 169 15.82 -3.80 19.17
C ALA A 169 16.68 -2.53 19.17
N ALA A 170 17.55 -2.39 20.18
CA ALA A 170 18.64 -1.42 20.15
C ALA A 170 19.24 -1.47 18.73
N PRO A 171 19.49 -0.31 18.09
CA PRO A 171 20.01 -0.28 16.72
C PRO A 171 21.14 -1.30 16.68
N ALA A 172 20.96 -2.34 15.88
CA ALA A 172 21.93 -3.42 15.84
C ALA A 172 23.27 -2.73 15.64
N PRO A 173 24.31 -3.03 16.46
CA PRO A 173 25.62 -2.43 16.24
C PRO A 173 25.89 -2.58 14.76
N ARG A 174 26.33 -1.51 14.08
CA ARG A 174 26.52 -1.41 12.63
C ARG A 174 27.40 -2.59 12.15
N ALA A 175 26.82 -3.78 12.02
CA ALA A 175 27.53 -5.04 12.09
C ALA A 175 27.57 -5.62 10.71
N ALA A 176 28.81 -5.94 10.30
CA ALA A 176 29.19 -6.95 9.33
C ALA A 176 28.30 -7.06 8.09
N ALA A 177 28.80 -6.55 6.95
CA ALA A 177 28.30 -6.73 5.58
C ALA A 177 26.82 -7.11 5.53
N ALA A 178 25.94 -6.10 5.46
CA ALA A 178 24.50 -6.32 5.33
C ALA A 178 24.25 -7.33 4.20
N GLY A 179 23.89 -8.55 4.59
CA GLY A 179 23.62 -9.64 3.65
C GLY A 179 22.63 -9.16 2.58
N GLN A 180 22.73 -9.70 1.38
CA GLN A 180 21.82 -9.38 0.30
C GLN A 180 20.57 -10.25 0.42
N TYR A 181 19.39 -9.64 0.44
CA TYR A 181 18.12 -10.34 0.57
C TYR A 181 17.25 -10.14 -0.67
N THR A 182 16.41 -11.12 -0.95
CA THR A 182 15.28 -10.97 -1.89
C THR A 182 13.97 -11.27 -1.16
N ILE A 183 12.93 -10.51 -1.51
CA ILE A 183 11.56 -10.79 -1.09
C ILE A 183 10.72 -10.84 -2.35
N LYS A 184 10.14 -12.00 -2.63
CA LYS A 184 9.59 -12.28 -3.94
C LYS A 184 8.28 -13.05 -3.85
N ALA A 185 7.29 -12.61 -4.61
CA ALA A 185 6.15 -13.42 -4.98
C ALA A 185 6.59 -14.50 -5.98
N THR A 186 6.37 -15.76 -5.66
CA THR A 186 6.82 -16.90 -6.47
C THR A 186 5.69 -17.54 -7.26
N ARG A 187 4.48 -17.56 -6.69
CA ARG A 187 3.29 -18.16 -7.29
C ARG A 187 2.04 -17.44 -6.81
N PHE A 188 0.99 -17.41 -7.63
CA PHE A 188 -0.36 -17.17 -7.14
C PHE A 188 -1.35 -18.24 -7.62
N LYS A 189 -2.46 -18.38 -6.93
CA LYS A 189 -3.59 -19.25 -7.27
C LYS A 189 -4.88 -18.44 -7.24
N CYS A 190 -5.66 -18.47 -8.33
CA CYS A 190 -7.03 -17.98 -8.33
C CYS A 190 -7.89 -19.04 -7.63
N ILE A 191 -8.48 -18.68 -6.49
CA ILE A 191 -9.38 -19.56 -5.75
C ILE A 191 -10.78 -19.43 -6.35
N GLU A 192 -11.22 -18.18 -6.49
CA GLU A 192 -12.51 -17.79 -7.04
C GLU A 192 -12.30 -16.54 -7.90
N ARG A 193 -12.78 -16.57 -9.14
CA ARG A 193 -12.69 -15.43 -10.05
C ARG A 193 -13.83 -14.45 -9.76
N ALA A 194 -13.63 -13.16 -10.06
CA ALA A 194 -14.72 -12.20 -10.05
C ALA A 194 -15.82 -12.69 -11.01
N GLY A 195 -17.06 -12.71 -10.52
CA GLY A 195 -18.21 -13.17 -11.29
C GLY A 195 -18.72 -12.12 -12.27
N ASP A 196 -17.91 -11.66 -13.22
CA ASP A 196 -18.34 -10.64 -14.18
C ASP A 196 -18.75 -11.25 -15.54
N SER A 197 -20.07 -11.36 -15.71
CA SER A 197 -20.83 -11.73 -16.91
C SER A 197 -20.92 -13.21 -17.32
N ILE A 198 -22.15 -13.56 -17.74
CA ILE A 198 -22.55 -14.80 -18.45
C ILE A 198 -21.82 -15.03 -19.79
N PHE A 199 -21.02 -14.07 -20.27
CA PHE A 199 -20.29 -14.15 -21.54
C PHE A 199 -18.78 -14.43 -21.37
N ASN A 200 -18.34 -14.75 -20.16
CA ASN A 200 -17.08 -15.46 -19.89
C ASN A 200 -15.83 -14.77 -20.48
N ARG A 201 -15.66 -13.47 -20.23
CA ARG A 201 -14.31 -12.89 -20.35
C ARG A 201 -13.46 -13.48 -19.22
N SER A 202 -12.26 -13.93 -19.57
CA SER A 202 -11.32 -14.43 -18.59
C SER A 202 -10.75 -13.26 -17.79
N ASN A 203 -10.52 -13.45 -16.50
CA ASN A 203 -9.85 -12.47 -15.66
C ASN A 203 -8.39 -12.30 -16.10
N GLU A 204 -7.93 -11.06 -16.08
CA GLU A 204 -6.59 -10.64 -16.47
C GLU A 204 -5.87 -10.08 -15.23
N ALA A 205 -5.37 -10.97 -14.37
CA ALA A 205 -4.82 -10.56 -13.09
C ALA A 205 -3.41 -9.94 -13.25
N TYR A 206 -3.11 -8.88 -12.51
CA TYR A 206 -1.73 -8.42 -12.34
C TYR A 206 -1.49 -7.88 -10.94
N TRP A 207 -0.21 -7.75 -10.59
CA TRP A 207 0.24 -7.42 -9.25
C TRP A 207 1.15 -6.20 -9.30
N ILE A 208 0.93 -5.25 -8.39
CA ILE A 208 1.87 -4.17 -8.13
C ILE A 208 2.49 -4.39 -6.76
N PHE A 209 3.81 -4.25 -6.68
CA PHE A 209 4.57 -4.40 -5.46
C PHE A 209 5.27 -3.08 -5.18
N GLY A 210 4.89 -2.41 -4.10
CA GLY A 210 5.58 -1.24 -3.57
C GLY A 210 6.27 -1.59 -2.26
N SER A 211 7.48 -1.10 -2.04
CA SER A 211 8.22 -1.26 -0.79
C SER A 211 8.89 0.04 -0.39
N LEU A 212 9.03 0.26 0.91
CA LEU A 212 9.75 1.37 1.51
C LEU A 212 10.63 0.84 2.63
N GLY A 213 11.92 1.18 2.58
CA GLY A 213 12.85 0.91 3.67
C GLY A 213 14.05 1.84 3.60
N GLY A 214 14.52 2.34 4.74
CA GLY A 214 15.65 3.28 4.80
C GLY A 214 15.46 4.54 3.95
N GLY A 215 14.22 4.98 3.75
CA GLY A 215 13.90 6.12 2.87
C GLY A 215 13.97 5.83 1.38
N THR A 216 14.23 4.58 0.97
CA THR A 216 14.26 4.19 -0.46
C THR A 216 12.95 3.51 -0.84
N PRO A 217 12.13 4.12 -1.71
CA PRO A 217 10.97 3.45 -2.29
C PRO A 217 11.38 2.56 -3.47
N VAL A 218 10.73 1.41 -3.61
CA VAL A 218 10.84 0.50 -4.75
C VAL A 218 9.44 0.16 -5.23
N THR A 219 9.17 0.27 -6.53
CA THR A 219 7.88 -0.12 -7.10
C THR A 219 8.08 -0.95 -8.35
N THR A 220 7.55 -2.17 -8.33
CA THR A 220 7.56 -3.10 -9.46
C THR A 220 6.15 -3.54 -9.80
N ARG A 221 5.98 -4.15 -10.98
CA ARG A 221 4.72 -4.71 -11.45
C ARG A 221 4.99 -6.06 -12.10
N SER A 222 4.06 -7.00 -11.98
CA SER A 222 4.08 -8.23 -12.76
C SER A 222 3.65 -7.99 -14.21
N PRO A 223 3.87 -8.95 -15.12
CA PRO A 223 3.07 -9.04 -16.34
C PRO A 223 1.57 -9.12 -16.02
N ILE A 224 0.74 -8.86 -17.03
CA ILE A 224 -0.67 -9.23 -16.98
C ILE A 224 -0.75 -10.74 -17.22
N PHE A 225 -1.47 -11.44 -16.35
CA PHE A 225 -1.73 -12.86 -16.47
C PHE A 225 -3.14 -13.04 -17.03
N GLU A 226 -3.20 -13.24 -18.34
CA GLU A 226 -4.45 -13.54 -19.06
C GLU A 226 -4.91 -14.99 -18.76
N GLY A 227 -6.21 -15.24 -18.97
CA GLY A 227 -6.69 -16.63 -18.98
C GLY A 227 -6.78 -17.27 -17.60
N VAL A 228 -6.83 -16.51 -16.49
CA VAL A 228 -6.70 -17.09 -15.14
C VAL A 228 -8.05 -17.49 -14.56
N ASP A 229 -8.39 -18.78 -14.70
CA ASP A 229 -9.63 -19.36 -14.20
C ASP A 229 -9.56 -19.78 -12.73
N SER A 230 -10.73 -19.98 -12.11
CA SER A 230 -10.85 -20.48 -10.73
C SER A 230 -10.19 -21.85 -10.56
N GLY A 231 -9.37 -21.98 -9.54
CA GLY A 231 -8.56 -23.17 -9.26
C GLY A 231 -7.18 -23.15 -9.92
N GLU A 232 -6.94 -22.28 -10.91
CA GLU A 232 -5.66 -22.24 -11.62
C GLU A 232 -4.55 -21.55 -10.83
N SER A 233 -3.31 -21.87 -11.18
CA SER A 233 -2.14 -21.20 -10.63
C SER A 233 -1.22 -20.69 -11.72
N ARG A 234 -0.50 -19.62 -11.38
CA ARG A 234 0.54 -19.03 -12.22
C ARG A 234 1.78 -18.78 -11.38
N THR A 235 2.93 -18.80 -12.03
CA THR A 235 4.24 -18.62 -11.40
C THR A 235 4.87 -17.33 -11.92
N PHE A 236 5.51 -16.56 -11.04
CA PHE A 236 6.26 -15.39 -11.46
C PHE A 236 7.61 -15.82 -12.05
N SER A 237 8.04 -15.17 -13.13
CA SER A 237 9.36 -15.42 -13.73
C SER A 237 10.49 -15.01 -12.79
N ALA A 238 11.75 -15.34 -13.15
CA ALA A 238 12.93 -14.90 -12.41
C ALA A 238 12.98 -13.36 -12.23
N THR A 239 12.46 -12.60 -13.20
CA THR A 239 12.51 -11.14 -13.29
C THR A 239 11.18 -10.45 -12.92
N ALA A 240 10.19 -11.19 -12.42
CA ALA A 240 8.89 -10.65 -11.97
C ALA A 240 8.60 -11.01 -10.51
N GLY A 241 7.60 -10.36 -9.90
CA GLY A 241 7.17 -10.69 -8.53
C GLY A 241 8.03 -10.09 -7.44
N CYS A 242 8.84 -9.06 -7.73
CA CYS A 242 9.88 -8.61 -6.82
C CYS A 242 9.37 -7.51 -5.90
N ILE A 243 9.28 -7.87 -4.63
CA ILE A 243 8.74 -6.99 -3.60
C ILE A 243 9.87 -6.17 -2.99
N TRP A 244 10.99 -6.82 -2.66
CA TRP A 244 12.23 -6.16 -2.26
C TRP A 244 13.37 -6.52 -3.21
N GLY A 245 14.16 -5.53 -3.61
CA GLY A 245 15.18 -5.66 -4.63
C GLY A 245 14.76 -5.06 -5.97
N GLN A 246 15.39 -3.96 -6.37
CA GLN A 246 15.16 -3.35 -7.67
C GLN A 246 15.51 -4.35 -8.78
N ASN A 247 14.62 -4.48 -9.78
CA ASN A 247 14.78 -5.42 -10.89
C ASN A 247 15.03 -6.88 -10.44
N CYS A 248 14.49 -7.27 -9.28
CA CYS A 248 14.68 -8.61 -8.71
C CYS A 248 16.11 -8.95 -8.30
N VAL A 249 16.99 -7.96 -8.20
CA VAL A 249 18.35 -8.14 -7.72
C VAL A 249 18.33 -8.12 -6.19
N ALA A 250 19.06 -9.05 -5.58
CA ALA A 250 19.23 -9.08 -4.13
C ALA A 250 19.80 -7.74 -3.64
N GLN A 251 19.27 -7.24 -2.53
CA GLN A 251 19.67 -5.96 -1.96
C GLN A 251 19.87 -6.08 -0.47
N ALA A 252 20.83 -5.31 0.05
CA ALA A 252 20.95 -5.12 1.49
C ALA A 252 19.63 -4.61 2.06
N LEU A 253 19.22 -5.18 3.21
CA LEU A 253 18.13 -4.61 3.97
C LEU A 253 18.61 -3.33 4.66
N PRO A 254 17.83 -2.24 4.64
CA PRO A 254 18.17 -1.02 5.34
C PRO A 254 18.11 -1.22 6.84
N GLU A 255 18.68 -0.31 7.61
CA GLU A 255 18.46 -0.29 9.06
C GLU A 255 16.98 -0.01 9.37
N GLY A 256 16.44 -0.68 10.39
CA GLY A 256 15.07 -0.48 10.87
C GLY A 256 14.04 -1.38 10.17
N GLU A 257 12.93 -0.78 9.77
CA GLU A 257 11.77 -1.45 9.19
C GLU A 257 11.79 -1.36 7.65
N VAL A 258 11.37 -2.45 7.01
CA VAL A 258 10.93 -2.45 5.62
C VAL A 258 9.46 -2.77 5.61
N ALA A 259 8.67 -1.96 4.92
CA ALA A 259 7.26 -2.22 4.69
C ALA A 259 6.99 -2.33 3.21
N SER A 260 6.08 -3.23 2.85
CA SER A 260 5.67 -3.48 1.48
C SER A 260 4.17 -3.47 1.37
N LEU A 261 3.66 -2.85 0.31
CA LEU A 261 2.28 -2.93 -0.15
C LEU A 261 2.25 -3.80 -1.41
N VAL A 262 1.48 -4.86 -1.36
CA VAL A 262 1.18 -5.70 -2.51
C VAL A 262 -0.27 -5.46 -2.89
N GLN A 263 -0.50 -5.23 -4.17
CA GLN A 263 -1.81 -4.89 -4.70
C GLN A 263 -2.16 -5.88 -5.80
N LEU A 264 -3.37 -6.42 -5.74
CA LEU A 264 -3.94 -7.27 -6.76
C LEU A 264 -4.95 -6.50 -7.59
N TRP A 265 -4.85 -6.67 -8.89
CA TRP A 265 -5.64 -5.99 -9.90
C TRP A 265 -6.20 -6.97 -10.91
N GLU A 266 -7.38 -6.64 -11.41
CA GLU A 266 -7.94 -7.15 -12.64
C GLU A 266 -7.80 -6.07 -13.71
N HIS A 267 -7.19 -6.45 -14.83
CA HIS A 267 -7.01 -5.59 -15.99
C HIS A 267 -8.28 -5.61 -16.84
N ASP A 268 -8.89 -4.43 -16.98
CA ASP A 268 -10.01 -4.19 -17.88
C ASP A 268 -9.60 -3.17 -18.95
N GLU A 269 -9.67 -1.90 -18.59
CA GLU A 269 -9.44 -0.76 -19.48
C GLU A 269 -8.35 0.18 -18.94
N GLY A 270 -7.84 -0.11 -17.74
CA GLY A 270 -6.83 0.71 -17.10
C GLY A 270 -5.49 0.67 -17.80
N LYS A 271 -4.60 1.56 -17.38
CA LYS A 271 -3.21 1.59 -17.86
C LYS A 271 -2.29 1.16 -16.71
N PRO A 272 -1.89 -0.12 -16.65
CA PRO A 272 -1.13 -0.65 -15.51
C PRO A 272 0.17 0.12 -15.24
N ASP A 273 0.79 0.71 -16.26
CA ASP A 273 2.00 1.52 -16.09
C ASP A 273 1.72 2.89 -15.47
N GLN A 274 0.55 3.49 -15.74
CA GLN A 274 0.11 4.72 -15.03
C GLN A 274 -0.25 4.41 -13.58
N ILE A 275 -0.90 3.28 -13.32
CA ILE A 275 -1.22 2.82 -11.95
C ILE A 275 0.09 2.60 -11.18
N LYS A 276 1.06 1.89 -11.77
CA LYS A 276 2.40 1.72 -11.21
C LYS A 276 3.08 3.07 -10.91
N ALA A 277 2.99 4.04 -11.81
CA ALA A 277 3.55 5.37 -11.59
C ALA A 277 2.88 6.11 -10.42
N GLY A 278 1.55 6.00 -10.28
CA GLY A 278 0.81 6.53 -9.13
C GLY A 278 1.23 5.90 -7.81
N VAL A 279 1.42 4.56 -7.79
CA VAL A 279 1.95 3.83 -6.64
C VAL A 279 3.36 4.32 -6.30
N ALA A 280 4.24 4.44 -7.30
CA ALA A 280 5.61 4.93 -7.12
C ALA A 280 5.64 6.37 -6.58
N ALA A 281 4.76 7.25 -7.07
CA ALA A 281 4.59 8.61 -6.58
C ALA A 281 4.19 8.65 -5.09
N ALA A 282 3.20 7.84 -4.71
CA ALA A 282 2.75 7.75 -3.33
C ALA A 282 3.84 7.20 -2.39
N PHE A 283 4.59 6.19 -2.84
CA PHE A 283 5.75 5.67 -2.11
C PHE A 283 6.89 6.69 -2.02
N ALA A 284 7.13 7.51 -3.04
CA ALA A 284 8.11 8.58 -3.00
C ALA A 284 7.71 9.71 -2.05
N ALA A 285 6.43 10.08 -2.00
CA ALA A 285 5.90 11.03 -1.02
C ALA A 285 6.07 10.47 0.42
N ALA A 286 5.70 9.21 0.61
CA ALA A 286 5.88 8.46 1.84
C ALA A 286 7.35 8.44 2.31
N ALA A 287 8.28 8.20 1.38
CA ALA A 287 9.72 8.21 1.65
C ALA A 287 10.21 9.59 2.12
N GLY A 288 9.78 10.67 1.45
CA GLY A 288 10.12 12.04 1.85
C GLY A 288 9.60 12.40 3.24
N ILE A 289 8.38 11.98 3.57
CA ILE A 289 7.80 12.13 4.92
C ILE A 289 8.61 11.35 5.96
N LEU A 290 8.96 10.10 5.68
CA LEU A 290 9.74 9.27 6.59
C LEU A 290 11.11 9.89 6.87
N ALA A 291 11.81 10.33 5.82
CA ALA A 291 13.12 10.97 5.93
C ALA A 291 13.09 12.25 6.77
N ALA A 292 12.03 13.04 6.66
CA ALA A 292 11.89 14.31 7.40
C ALA A 292 11.41 14.12 8.85
N THR A 293 10.58 13.11 9.12
CA THR A 293 10.01 12.89 10.46
C THR A 293 10.96 12.16 11.39
N GLY A 294 11.81 11.25 10.87
CA GLY A 294 12.81 10.51 11.65
C GLY A 294 12.23 9.44 12.58
N VAL A 295 10.94 9.12 12.47
CA VAL A 295 10.26 8.15 13.34
C VAL A 295 10.35 6.76 12.73
N ALA A 296 11.30 5.95 13.22
CA ALA A 296 11.57 4.60 12.71
C ALA A 296 10.35 3.64 12.80
N ALA A 297 9.52 3.78 13.84
CA ALA A 297 8.32 2.95 14.05
C ALA A 297 7.11 3.32 13.17
N TRP A 298 7.29 4.24 12.20
CA TRP A 298 6.21 4.71 11.33
C TRP A 298 6.04 3.83 10.09
N VAL A 299 7.08 3.20 9.52
CA VAL A 299 7.09 2.72 8.12
C VAL A 299 5.82 1.97 7.71
N GLY A 300 5.31 1.06 8.55
CA GLY A 300 4.04 0.38 8.34
C GLY A 300 2.82 1.28 8.14
N ALA A 301 2.64 2.29 9.00
CA ALA A 301 1.55 3.25 8.90
C ALA A 301 1.67 4.15 7.65
N VAL A 302 2.90 4.47 7.19
CA VAL A 302 3.06 5.21 5.91
C VAL A 302 2.60 4.36 4.75
N VAL A 303 3.07 3.11 4.70
CA VAL A 303 2.80 2.21 3.57
C VAL A 303 1.31 1.84 3.48
N VAL A 304 0.63 1.71 4.61
CA VAL A 304 -0.83 1.54 4.61
C VAL A 304 -1.56 2.80 4.11
N GLY A 305 -1.06 3.99 4.45
CA GLY A 305 -1.58 5.24 3.90
C GLY A 305 -1.42 5.35 2.37
N VAL A 306 -0.37 4.76 1.81
CA VAL A 306 -0.18 4.67 0.34
C VAL A 306 -1.32 3.93 -0.32
N GLY A 307 -1.81 2.83 0.26
CA GLY A 307 -2.95 2.08 -0.29
C GLY A 307 -4.19 2.96 -0.53
N ALA A 308 -4.49 3.88 0.40
CA ALA A 308 -5.59 4.84 0.25
C ALA A 308 -5.36 5.83 -0.90
N VAL A 309 -4.14 6.37 -1.02
CA VAL A 309 -3.76 7.26 -2.14
C VAL A 309 -3.96 6.55 -3.47
N VAL A 310 -3.48 5.30 -3.54
CA VAL A 310 -3.64 4.47 -4.73
C VAL A 310 -5.12 4.29 -5.01
N GLN A 311 -5.91 3.76 -4.07
CA GLN A 311 -7.36 3.54 -4.20
C GLN A 311 -8.12 4.75 -4.76
N TRP A 312 -7.75 5.97 -4.35
CA TRP A 312 -8.32 7.19 -4.91
C TRP A 312 -7.94 7.42 -6.37
N LEU A 313 -6.64 7.32 -6.71
CA LEU A 313 -6.17 7.46 -8.10
C LEU A 313 -6.87 6.47 -9.03
N LEU A 314 -7.29 5.31 -8.53
CA LEU A 314 -7.94 4.26 -9.33
C LEU A 314 -9.33 4.57 -9.77
N GLY A 315 -10.07 5.33 -8.96
CA GLY A 315 -11.36 5.85 -9.37
C GLY A 315 -11.25 6.45 -10.78
N PHE A 316 -10.10 7.02 -11.12
CA PHE A 316 -9.79 7.71 -12.36
C PHE A 316 -9.04 6.89 -13.41
N LEU A 317 -8.50 5.72 -13.06
CA LEU A 317 -7.70 4.89 -13.97
C LEU A 317 -8.47 3.68 -14.53
N ASP A 318 -9.76 3.54 -14.21
CA ASP A 318 -10.71 2.58 -14.81
C ASP A 318 -10.26 1.10 -14.80
N ASP A 319 -9.48 0.72 -13.78
CA ASP A 319 -9.09 -0.67 -13.53
C ASP A 319 -9.64 -1.17 -12.19
N ASP A 320 -9.76 -2.49 -12.06
CA ASP A 320 -10.40 -3.11 -10.91
C ASP A 320 -9.37 -3.56 -9.87
N HIS A 321 -9.25 -2.75 -8.84
CA HIS A 321 -8.47 -3.11 -7.66
C HIS A 321 -9.24 -4.08 -6.79
N ILE A 322 -8.71 -5.30 -6.68
CA ILE A 322 -9.30 -6.35 -5.85
C ILE A 322 -8.92 -6.08 -4.39
N ALA A 323 -7.65 -6.24 -4.03
CA ALA A 323 -7.23 -6.15 -2.63
C ALA A 323 -5.79 -5.69 -2.43
N ASP A 324 -5.57 -5.08 -1.26
CA ASP A 324 -4.27 -4.66 -0.76
C ASP A 324 -3.77 -5.61 0.33
N GLN A 325 -2.48 -5.85 0.39
CA GLN A 325 -1.85 -6.40 1.59
C GLN A 325 -0.58 -5.65 1.93
N THR A 326 -0.49 -5.21 3.18
CA THR A 326 0.73 -4.66 3.74
C THR A 326 1.44 -5.69 4.60
N PHE A 327 2.76 -5.74 4.49
CA PHE A 327 3.59 -6.42 5.46
C PHE A 327 4.76 -5.55 5.87
N VAL A 328 5.09 -5.59 7.15
CA VAL A 328 6.16 -4.82 7.77
C VAL A 328 7.02 -5.80 8.54
N PHE A 329 8.33 -5.72 8.34
CA PHE A 329 9.27 -6.51 9.12
C PHE A 329 10.49 -5.66 9.45
N SER A 330 11.15 -5.98 10.56
CA SER A 330 12.46 -5.40 10.84
C SER A 330 13.57 -6.20 10.16
N SER A 331 14.57 -5.51 9.64
CA SER A 331 15.73 -6.14 9.01
C SER A 331 16.48 -7.05 9.98
N ALA A 332 16.53 -6.66 11.26
CA ALA A 332 17.14 -7.45 12.32
C ALA A 332 16.42 -8.78 12.55
N VAL A 333 15.09 -8.82 12.44
CA VAL A 333 14.31 -10.07 12.58
C VAL A 333 14.63 -11.02 11.44
N LEU A 334 14.68 -10.54 10.19
CA LEU A 334 15.05 -11.40 9.06
C LEU A 334 16.49 -11.93 9.19
N GLN A 335 17.45 -11.07 9.54
CA GLN A 335 18.84 -11.47 9.75
C GLN A 335 18.99 -12.53 10.84
N LYS A 336 18.21 -12.45 11.93
CA LYS A 336 18.21 -13.48 12.98
C LYS A 336 17.60 -14.81 12.52
N GLN A 337 16.58 -14.77 11.68
CA GLN A 337 15.86 -15.99 11.23
C GLN A 337 16.59 -16.75 10.12
N ILE A 338 17.29 -16.05 9.23
CA ILE A 338 18.03 -16.62 8.10
C ILE A 338 19.46 -16.04 8.02
N PRO A 339 20.30 -16.27 9.05
CA PRO A 339 21.61 -15.61 9.18
C PRO A 339 22.64 -15.98 8.11
N ASN A 340 22.46 -17.11 7.40
CA ASN A 340 23.45 -17.60 6.44
C ASN A 340 22.97 -17.47 4.99
N ALA A 341 23.88 -17.12 4.08
CA ALA A 341 23.61 -17.13 2.65
C ALA A 341 23.09 -18.50 2.18
N GLY A 342 22.11 -18.48 1.27
CA GLY A 342 21.39 -19.65 0.79
C GLY A 342 20.20 -20.08 1.66
N GLN A 343 20.03 -19.51 2.86
CA GLN A 343 18.85 -19.79 3.68
C GLN A 343 17.62 -19.02 3.19
N ALA A 344 16.44 -19.63 3.34
CA ALA A 344 15.16 -19.02 3.04
C ALA A 344 14.16 -19.30 4.16
N LEU A 345 13.25 -18.36 4.38
CA LEU A 345 12.09 -18.61 5.22
C LEU A 345 11.13 -19.58 4.51
N PRO A 346 10.37 -20.39 5.26
CA PRO A 346 9.25 -21.14 4.69
C PRO A 346 8.34 -20.20 3.87
N PRO A 347 7.89 -20.62 2.67
CA PRO A 347 6.99 -19.80 1.87
C PRO A 347 5.73 -19.42 2.65
N VAL A 348 5.30 -18.17 2.52
CA VAL A 348 4.10 -17.65 3.17
C VAL A 348 3.02 -17.46 2.11
N VAL A 349 1.87 -18.10 2.32
CA VAL A 349 0.68 -17.90 1.49
C VAL A 349 -0.20 -16.81 2.10
N ARG A 350 -0.55 -15.81 1.31
CA ARG A 350 -1.35 -14.63 1.66
C ARG A 350 -2.61 -14.53 0.81
N LYS A 351 -3.72 -14.09 1.40
CA LYS A 351 -5.05 -14.14 0.79
C LYS A 351 -5.55 -12.75 0.37
N PHE A 352 -5.85 -12.59 -0.90
CA PHE A 352 -6.34 -11.34 -1.50
C PHE A 352 -7.79 -11.53 -1.91
N THR A 353 -8.70 -10.75 -1.31
CA THR A 353 -10.13 -10.83 -1.61
C THR A 353 -10.84 -9.54 -1.23
N ASP A 354 -11.84 -9.16 -2.00
CA ASP A 354 -12.80 -8.09 -1.72
C ASP A 354 -14.23 -8.58 -1.49
N GLY A 355 -14.44 -9.90 -1.60
CA GLY A 355 -15.75 -10.54 -1.56
C GLY A 355 -16.14 -11.22 -2.87
N ASP A 356 -15.68 -10.67 -4.00
CA ASP A 356 -16.10 -11.10 -5.33
C ASP A 356 -15.01 -11.93 -6.02
N ALA A 357 -13.73 -11.61 -5.77
CA ALA A 357 -12.60 -12.42 -6.21
C ALA A 357 -11.76 -12.90 -5.03
N ASP A 358 -11.08 -14.04 -5.19
CA ASP A 358 -10.26 -14.66 -4.15
C ASP A 358 -8.98 -15.26 -4.75
N TYR A 359 -7.82 -14.80 -4.26
CA TYR A 359 -6.51 -15.21 -4.72
C TYR A 359 -5.58 -15.51 -3.55
N ASP A 360 -4.78 -16.57 -3.70
CA ASP A 360 -3.66 -16.87 -2.80
C ASP A 360 -2.33 -16.48 -3.47
N LEU A 361 -1.52 -15.65 -2.80
CA LEU A 361 -0.18 -15.27 -3.21
C LEU A 361 0.87 -15.94 -2.33
N THR A 362 1.82 -16.65 -2.95
CA THR A 362 2.97 -17.25 -2.25
C THR A 362 4.16 -16.30 -2.30
N ILE A 363 4.70 -15.95 -1.14
CA ILE A 363 5.86 -15.06 -0.97
C ILE A 363 7.01 -15.85 -0.34
N GLN A 364 8.22 -15.62 -0.82
CA GLN A 364 9.45 -16.21 -0.28
C GLN A 364 10.47 -15.11 0.05
N VAL A 365 11.17 -15.29 1.16
CA VAL A 365 12.29 -14.45 1.60
C VAL A 365 13.56 -15.30 1.60
N THR A 366 14.61 -14.82 0.95
CA THR A 366 15.88 -15.54 0.80
C THR A 366 17.05 -14.63 1.12
N HIS A 367 18.02 -15.12 1.90
CA HIS A 367 19.33 -14.52 2.11
C HIS A 367 20.28 -15.06 1.03
N VAL A 368 20.79 -14.18 0.18
CA VAL A 368 21.52 -14.55 -1.04
C VAL A 368 23.03 -14.58 -0.84
N SER A 369 23.62 -13.54 -0.24
CA SER A 369 25.09 -13.42 -0.09
C SER A 369 25.52 -12.51 1.04
#